data_AF-A0AAD5M153-F1
#
_entry.id   AF-A0AAD5M153-F1
#
_cell.length_a   1.000
_cell.length_b   1.000
_cell.length_c   1.000
_cell.angle_alpha   90.00
_cell.angle_beta   90.00
_cell.angle_gamma   90.00
#
_symmetry.space_group_name_H-M   'P 1'
#
loop_
_entity.id
_entity.type
_entity.pdbx_description
1 polymer ?
#
loop_
_entity_poly.entity_id
_entity_poly.type
_entity_poly.pdbx_seq_one_letter_code
_entity_poly.pdbx_strand_id
1 'polypeptide(L)'
;MKVLSIASIAVIASFGLSADAKPTFVSLIPNGDGVSGVAALGHKQSSGGGALNDFGEAFSNAGLKWTVELCKADSDGDGQTNGQELGDPCCEWTKGGQTRYSTGVSHPGDATSKADPSLWASIVCGGASSQNSTAGASPSTASTPAPSSSATAASGAVLAAAATIASTLVLA
;
A
#
# COMPACT_ATOMS: atom_id res chain seq x y z
N MET A 1 -70.21 -26.64 -7.43
CA MET A 1 -69.07 -26.51 -8.36
C MET A 1 -68.37 -25.21 -7.94
N LYS A 2 -67.22 -25.15 -7.24
CA LYS A 2 -65.87 -25.71 -7.53
C LYS A 2 -65.41 -25.26 -8.92
N VAL A 3 -64.32 -24.49 -9.13
CA VAL A 3 -63.19 -24.04 -8.26
C VAL A 3 -62.72 -22.62 -8.68
N LEU A 4 -62.48 -21.71 -7.72
CA LEU A 4 -61.19 -21.12 -7.26
C LEU A 4 -60.32 -20.36 -8.28
N SER A 5 -59.83 -19.20 -7.83
CA SER A 5 -59.05 -18.21 -8.57
C SER A 5 -57.72 -18.70 -9.12
N ILE A 6 -57.39 -18.23 -10.33
CA ILE A 6 -56.03 -18.23 -10.89
C ILE A 6 -55.12 -17.29 -10.08
N ALA A 7 -54.30 -17.87 -9.21
CA ALA A 7 -53.23 -17.16 -8.53
C ALA A 7 -52.09 -16.89 -9.53
N SER A 8 -51.87 -15.63 -9.89
CA SER A 8 -50.76 -15.23 -10.76
C SER A 8 -49.42 -15.37 -10.04
N ILE A 9 -48.63 -16.37 -10.44
CA ILE A 9 -47.26 -16.57 -9.92
C ILE A 9 -46.33 -15.57 -10.61
N ALA A 10 -46.01 -14.47 -9.92
CA ALA A 10 -44.95 -13.56 -10.33
C ALA A 10 -43.58 -14.19 -10.03
N VAL A 11 -42.97 -14.84 -11.02
CA VAL A 11 -41.58 -15.29 -10.92
C VAL A 11 -40.66 -14.08 -11.04
N ILE A 12 -40.25 -13.53 -9.90
CA ILE A 12 -39.25 -12.45 -9.85
C ILE A 12 -37.87 -13.09 -10.10
N ALA A 13 -37.39 -13.00 -11.34
CA ALA A 13 -36.04 -13.41 -11.69
C ALA A 13 -35.03 -12.42 -11.08
N SER A 14 -34.45 -12.78 -9.95
CA SER A 14 -33.37 -12.03 -9.32
C SER A 14 -32.10 -12.11 -10.17
N PHE A 15 -31.88 -11.13 -11.04
CA PHE A 15 -30.61 -10.97 -11.75
C PHE A 15 -29.53 -10.53 -10.75
N GLY A 16 -28.74 -11.50 -10.28
CA GLY A 16 -27.54 -11.22 -9.51
C GLY A 16 -26.51 -10.53 -10.41
N LEU A 17 -26.30 -9.22 -10.21
CA LEU A 17 -25.13 -8.55 -10.78
C LEU A 17 -23.90 -9.06 -10.03
N SER A 18 -23.16 -9.99 -10.63
CA SER A 18 -21.79 -10.29 -10.20
C SER A 18 -20.93 -9.05 -10.43
N ALA A 19 -20.65 -8.34 -9.35
CA ALA A 19 -19.66 -7.27 -9.32
C ALA A 19 -18.26 -7.90 -9.24
N ASP A 20 -17.77 -8.37 -10.38
CA ASP A 20 -16.44 -8.95 -10.53
C ASP A 20 -15.36 -7.96 -10.04
N ALA A 21 -14.37 -8.46 -9.31
CA ALA A 21 -13.27 -7.67 -8.79
C ALA A 21 -12.49 -7.01 -9.93
N LYS A 22 -12.77 -5.73 -10.22
CA LYS A 22 -12.30 -5.08 -11.45
C LYS A 22 -10.76 -5.14 -11.55
N PRO A 23 -10.16 -5.93 -12.48
CA PRO A 23 -8.72 -6.24 -12.45
C PRO A 23 -7.80 -5.02 -12.56
N THR A 24 -8.34 -3.89 -13.04
CA THR A 24 -7.60 -2.63 -13.06
C THR A 24 -7.19 -2.14 -11.68
N PHE A 25 -8.00 -2.35 -10.62
CA PHE A 25 -7.69 -1.86 -9.27
C PHE A 25 -6.64 -2.72 -8.57
N VAL A 26 -6.73 -4.05 -8.74
CA VAL A 26 -5.69 -5.01 -8.34
C VAL A 26 -4.32 -4.57 -8.86
N SER A 27 -4.22 -4.14 -10.13
CA SER A 27 -2.97 -3.65 -10.73
C SER A 27 -2.43 -2.32 -10.17
N LEU A 28 -3.16 -1.62 -9.31
CA LEU A 28 -2.76 -0.31 -8.75
C LEU A 28 -2.19 -0.43 -7.32
N ILE A 29 -2.14 -1.64 -6.78
CA ILE A 29 -1.78 -1.95 -5.40
C ILE A 29 -0.63 -2.99 -5.46
N PRO A 30 0.45 -2.86 -4.66
CA PRO A 30 1.49 -3.88 -4.59
C PRO A 30 0.91 -5.22 -4.14
N ASN A 31 1.32 -6.32 -4.78
CA ASN A 31 0.81 -7.67 -4.53
C ASN A 31 -0.74 -7.75 -4.43
N GLY A 32 -1.47 -6.96 -5.23
CA GLY A 32 -2.93 -6.82 -5.11
C GLY A 32 -3.74 -8.11 -5.32
N ASP A 33 -3.12 -9.12 -5.96
CA ASP A 33 -3.61 -10.49 -6.20
C ASP A 33 -2.85 -11.56 -5.38
N GLY A 34 -1.90 -11.14 -4.53
CA GLY A 34 -1.04 -12.03 -3.75
C GLY A 34 -1.67 -12.57 -2.46
N VAL A 35 -2.81 -12.03 -2.03
CA VAL A 35 -3.51 -12.46 -0.82
C VAL A 35 -4.43 -13.64 -1.14
N SER A 36 -4.09 -14.81 -0.61
CA SER A 36 -4.79 -16.07 -0.90
C SER A 36 -6.28 -16.01 -0.57
N GLY A 37 -7.13 -16.38 -1.53
CA GLY A 37 -8.59 -16.39 -1.38
C GLY A 37 -9.26 -15.01 -1.50
N VAL A 38 -8.51 -13.94 -1.77
CA VAL A 38 -9.05 -12.58 -1.91
C VAL A 38 -8.81 -12.06 -3.33
N ALA A 39 -9.90 -11.83 -4.06
CA ALA A 39 -9.88 -11.18 -5.37
C ALA A 39 -9.95 -9.64 -5.28
N ALA A 40 -10.44 -9.09 -4.16
CA ALA A 40 -10.67 -7.65 -4.01
C ALA A 40 -10.36 -7.12 -2.60
N LEU A 41 -9.11 -6.70 -2.38
CA LEU A 41 -8.62 -6.15 -1.11
C LEU A 41 -9.40 -4.93 -0.59
N GLY A 42 -10.08 -4.17 -1.46
CA GLY A 42 -10.84 -2.98 -1.08
C GLY A 42 -12.31 -3.22 -0.67
N HIS A 43 -12.79 -4.47 -0.62
CA HIS A 43 -14.20 -4.78 -0.37
C HIS A 43 -14.39 -5.68 0.86
N LYS A 44 -15.53 -5.56 1.54
CA LYS A 44 -15.89 -6.47 2.65
C LYS A 44 -16.21 -7.89 2.18
N GLN A 45 -16.45 -8.07 0.88
CA GLN A 45 -16.59 -9.38 0.23
C GLN A 45 -15.31 -9.68 -0.53
N SER A 46 -14.63 -10.78 -0.19
CA SER A 46 -13.34 -11.17 -0.80
C SER A 46 -13.41 -11.38 -2.32
N SER A 47 -14.60 -11.68 -2.85
CA SER A 47 -14.89 -11.77 -4.30
C SER A 47 -14.95 -10.42 -5.03
N GLY A 48 -14.99 -9.31 -4.29
CA GLY A 48 -15.31 -7.98 -4.80
C GLY A 48 -16.79 -7.64 -4.76
N GLY A 49 -17.07 -6.35 -5.00
CA GLY A 49 -18.42 -5.80 -4.98
C GLY A 49 -18.94 -5.46 -3.58
N GLY A 50 -20.14 -4.88 -3.55
CA GLY A 50 -20.75 -4.41 -2.31
C GLY A 50 -19.97 -3.26 -1.64
N ALA A 51 -20.09 -3.19 -0.31
CA ALA A 51 -19.44 -2.14 0.48
C ALA A 51 -17.90 -2.26 0.45
N LEU A 52 -17.23 -1.11 0.49
CA LEU A 52 -15.80 -1.03 0.73
C LEU A 52 -15.48 -1.45 2.17
N ASN A 53 -14.27 -1.96 2.40
CA ASN A 53 -13.66 -2.01 3.72
C ASN A 53 -12.81 -0.76 3.95
N ASP A 54 -12.23 -0.62 5.13
CA ASP A 54 -11.60 0.63 5.57
C ASP A 54 -10.36 0.96 4.72
N PHE A 55 -9.63 -0.07 4.23
CA PHE A 55 -8.59 0.08 3.19
C PHE A 55 -9.16 0.53 1.84
N GLY A 56 -10.28 -0.03 1.39
CA GLY A 56 -10.95 0.37 0.17
C GLY A 56 -11.44 1.82 0.21
N GLU A 57 -11.95 2.27 1.36
CA GLU A 57 -12.30 3.67 1.60
C GLU A 57 -11.05 4.55 1.58
N ALA A 58 -9.96 4.15 2.24
CA ALA A 58 -8.68 4.87 2.22
C ALA A 58 -8.09 4.97 0.79
N PHE A 59 -8.09 3.87 0.02
CA PHE A 59 -7.63 3.84 -1.37
C PHE A 59 -8.51 4.68 -2.31
N SER A 60 -9.82 4.69 -2.08
CA SER A 60 -10.77 5.59 -2.78
C SER A 60 -10.46 7.06 -2.46
N ASN A 61 -10.25 7.39 -1.19
CA ASN A 61 -9.90 8.74 -0.72
C ASN A 61 -8.52 9.20 -1.22
N ALA A 62 -7.57 8.28 -1.41
CA ALA A 62 -6.29 8.52 -2.08
C ALA A 62 -6.42 8.73 -3.62
N GLY A 63 -7.64 8.72 -4.17
CA GLY A 63 -7.90 8.89 -5.59
C GLY A 63 -7.53 7.65 -6.43
N LEU A 64 -7.66 6.46 -5.83
CA LEU A 64 -7.33 5.16 -6.41
C LEU A 64 -5.84 5.07 -6.82
N LYS A 65 -4.97 5.52 -5.92
CA LYS A 65 -3.51 5.56 -6.08
C LYS A 65 -2.83 4.95 -4.86
N TRP A 66 -1.77 4.18 -5.11
CA TRP A 66 -0.80 3.85 -4.07
C TRP A 66 0.04 5.10 -3.75
N THR A 67 -0.40 5.89 -2.78
CA THR A 67 0.32 7.06 -2.27
C THR A 67 1.19 6.68 -1.08
N VAL A 68 2.17 7.51 -0.74
CA VAL A 68 3.02 7.30 0.44
C VAL A 68 2.16 7.38 1.72
N GLU A 69 1.15 8.23 1.73
CA GLU A 69 0.19 8.38 2.82
C GLU A 69 -0.67 7.12 3.00
N LEU A 70 -1.20 6.55 1.90
CA LEU A 70 -1.96 5.31 1.96
C LEU A 70 -1.07 4.14 2.39
N CYS A 71 0.14 4.03 1.82
CA CYS A 71 1.07 2.96 2.15
C CYS A 71 1.48 2.98 3.64
N LYS A 72 1.62 4.16 4.25
CA LYS A 72 1.94 4.33 5.67
C LYS A 72 0.73 4.30 6.60
N ALA A 73 -0.49 4.28 6.07
CA ALA A 73 -1.68 4.14 6.90
C ALA A 73 -1.79 2.70 7.41
N ASP A 74 -2.23 2.58 8.66
CA ASP A 74 -2.80 1.37 9.24
C ASP A 74 -4.32 1.51 9.01
N SER A 75 -4.86 0.81 8.01
CA SER A 75 -6.23 1.06 7.53
C SER A 75 -7.31 0.33 8.32
N ASP A 76 -7.00 -0.81 8.93
CA ASP A 76 -7.93 -1.60 9.74
C ASP A 76 -7.64 -1.57 11.26
N GLY A 77 -6.55 -0.92 11.67
CA GLY A 77 -6.21 -0.65 13.07
C GLY A 77 -5.46 -1.78 13.76
N ASP A 78 -4.78 -2.64 13.00
CA ASP A 78 -4.15 -3.87 13.50
C ASP A 78 -2.68 -3.70 13.95
N GLY A 79 -2.13 -2.49 13.78
CA GLY A 79 -0.76 -2.11 14.11
C GLY A 79 0.26 -2.32 12.98
N GLN A 80 -0.16 -2.77 11.80
CA GLN A 80 0.66 -2.80 10.58
C GLN A 80 0.25 -1.67 9.64
N THR A 81 1.19 -1.23 8.83
CA THR A 81 0.89 -0.34 7.70
C THR A 81 0.52 -1.16 6.47
N ASN A 82 -0.35 -0.62 5.63
CA ASN A 82 -0.75 -1.20 4.34
C ASN A 82 0.48 -1.63 3.50
N GLY A 83 1.59 -0.88 3.58
CA GLY A 83 2.86 -1.23 2.96
C GLY A 83 3.54 -2.47 3.56
N GLN A 84 3.56 -2.63 4.88
CA GLN A 84 4.09 -3.85 5.51
C GLN A 84 3.27 -5.09 5.14
N GLU A 85 1.96 -4.96 5.03
CA GLU A 85 1.10 -6.08 4.67
C GLU A 85 1.21 -6.47 3.20
N LEU A 86 1.29 -5.48 2.31
CA LEU A 86 1.30 -5.68 0.87
C LEU A 86 2.71 -5.70 0.25
N GLY A 87 3.77 -5.79 1.05
CA GLY A 87 5.15 -5.97 0.55
C GLY A 87 5.87 -4.72 0.07
N ASP A 88 5.37 -3.53 0.42
CA ASP A 88 6.04 -2.24 0.24
C ASP A 88 6.27 -1.51 1.59
N PRO A 89 7.00 -2.09 2.56
CA PRO A 89 7.22 -1.48 3.88
C PRO A 89 8.02 -0.16 3.84
N CYS A 90 8.54 0.22 2.68
CA CYS A 90 9.27 1.48 2.48
C CYS A 90 8.45 2.56 1.75
N CYS A 91 7.28 2.23 1.22
CA CYS A 91 6.46 3.13 0.41
C CYS A 91 7.21 3.68 -0.81
N GLU A 92 7.96 2.78 -1.45
CA GLU A 92 8.77 3.02 -2.65
C GLU A 92 8.16 2.36 -3.90
N TRP A 93 7.14 1.50 -3.75
CA TRP A 93 6.51 0.84 -4.88
C TRP A 93 5.77 1.82 -5.77
N THR A 94 5.92 1.60 -7.08
CA THR A 94 5.18 2.31 -8.13
C THR A 94 4.54 1.28 -9.05
N LYS A 95 3.53 1.66 -9.83
CA LYS A 95 2.73 0.71 -10.63
C LYS A 95 3.60 -0.19 -11.51
N GLY A 96 3.59 -1.50 -11.22
CA GLY A 96 4.37 -2.51 -11.95
C GLY A 96 5.83 -2.65 -11.48
N GLY A 97 6.23 -1.91 -10.44
CA GLY A 97 7.51 -2.05 -9.76
C GLY A 97 7.60 -3.34 -8.95
N GLN A 98 8.79 -3.59 -8.39
CA GLN A 98 9.04 -4.75 -7.53
C GLN A 98 8.71 -4.41 -6.08
N THR A 99 8.03 -5.32 -5.40
CA THR A 99 7.82 -5.30 -3.95
C THR A 99 9.06 -5.84 -3.23
N ARG A 100 9.22 -5.53 -1.95
CA ARG A 100 10.32 -6.06 -1.12
C ARG A 100 10.11 -7.55 -0.81
N TYR A 101 8.87 -8.01 -0.77
CA TYR A 101 8.44 -9.41 -0.73
C TYR A 101 7.05 -9.55 -1.36
N SER A 102 6.71 -10.75 -1.83
CA SER A 102 5.40 -11.09 -2.41
C SER A 102 4.75 -12.33 -1.76
N THR A 103 5.41 -12.91 -0.75
CA THR A 103 4.95 -14.11 -0.02
C THR A 103 4.75 -13.76 1.44
N GLY A 104 3.68 -14.27 2.06
CA GLY A 104 3.32 -13.93 3.44
C GLY A 104 2.68 -12.55 3.58
N VAL A 105 2.18 -11.98 2.48
CA VAL A 105 1.35 -10.78 2.47
C VAL A 105 0.00 -11.02 3.13
N SER A 106 -0.60 -9.97 3.69
CA SER A 106 -1.87 -10.02 4.42
C SER A 106 -2.90 -9.03 3.87
N HIS A 107 -4.09 -8.98 4.50
CA HIS A 107 -5.24 -8.25 3.99
C HIS A 107 -5.45 -6.93 4.74
N PRO A 108 -5.12 -5.76 4.15
CA PRO A 108 -5.04 -4.46 4.86
C PRO A 108 -6.38 -3.83 5.29
N GLY A 109 -7.47 -4.55 5.08
CA GLY A 109 -8.82 -4.18 5.49
C GLY A 109 -9.49 -5.26 6.34
N ASP A 110 -8.70 -6.11 7.00
CA ASP A 110 -9.12 -7.19 7.91
C ASP A 110 -8.04 -7.41 8.99
N ALA A 111 -8.21 -6.74 10.14
CA ALA A 111 -7.30 -6.77 11.28
C ALA A 111 -7.06 -8.16 11.91
N THR A 112 -7.71 -9.22 11.42
CA THR A 112 -7.39 -10.61 11.80
C THR A 112 -6.36 -11.28 10.89
N SER A 113 -6.09 -10.69 9.73
CA SER A 113 -5.14 -11.14 8.72
C SER A 113 -3.83 -10.36 8.86
N LYS A 114 -2.88 -10.89 9.65
CA LYS A 114 -1.58 -10.23 9.88
C LYS A 114 -0.45 -10.90 9.08
N ALA A 115 0.47 -10.09 8.55
CA ALA A 115 1.72 -10.58 7.99
C ALA A 115 2.74 -10.85 9.12
N ASP A 116 3.76 -11.68 8.86
CA ASP A 116 4.82 -11.97 9.83
C ASP A 116 5.82 -10.79 9.88
N PRO A 117 6.02 -10.12 11.03
CA PRO A 117 6.93 -8.97 11.12
C PRO A 117 8.39 -9.26 10.76
N SER A 118 8.82 -10.53 10.73
CA SER A 118 10.15 -10.92 10.24
C SER A 118 10.36 -10.59 8.76
N LEU A 119 9.29 -10.43 7.96
CA LEU A 119 9.36 -10.04 6.55
C LEU A 119 9.97 -8.65 6.34
N TRP A 120 9.82 -7.73 7.30
CA TRP A 120 10.38 -6.38 7.24
C TRP A 120 11.34 -6.02 8.38
N ALA A 121 11.54 -6.88 9.38
CA ALA A 121 12.41 -6.62 10.53
C ALA A 121 13.87 -6.24 10.17
N SER A 122 14.37 -6.67 9.00
CA SER A 122 15.72 -6.37 8.49
C SER A 122 15.74 -5.35 7.34
N ILE A 123 14.58 -4.83 6.92
CA ILE A 123 14.48 -3.94 5.77
C ILE A 123 14.88 -2.51 6.15
N VAL A 124 15.87 -1.99 5.44
CA VAL A 124 16.25 -0.56 5.47
C VAL A 124 15.70 0.12 4.21
N CYS A 125 15.03 1.26 4.43
CA CYS A 125 14.46 2.10 3.38
C CYS A 125 15.42 3.23 2.98
N GLY A 126 15.38 3.68 1.72
CA GLY A 126 16.33 4.68 1.20
C GLY A 126 17.65 4.12 0.66
N GLY A 127 17.69 2.85 0.25
CA GLY A 127 18.84 2.22 -0.42
C GLY A 127 18.41 1.51 -1.70
N ALA A 128 19.27 1.49 -2.72
CA ALA A 128 19.02 0.75 -3.96
C ALA A 128 18.75 -0.73 -3.65
N SER A 129 17.68 -1.27 -4.23
CA SER A 129 17.04 -2.54 -3.88
C SER A 129 18.01 -3.71 -3.67
N SER A 130 18.36 -3.98 -2.42
CA SER A 130 18.99 -5.23 -2.03
C SER A 130 17.91 -6.30 -1.87
N GLN A 131 17.80 -7.17 -2.87
CA GLN A 131 16.94 -8.36 -2.77
C GLN A 131 17.52 -9.30 -1.72
N ASN A 132 16.75 -9.56 -0.66
CA ASN A 132 17.08 -10.61 0.30
C ASN A 132 16.70 -11.98 -0.27
N SER A 133 17.41 -12.42 -1.30
CA SER A 133 17.38 -13.82 -1.74
C SER A 133 18.21 -14.66 -0.77
N THR A 134 17.58 -15.61 -0.09
CA THR A 134 18.22 -16.49 0.90
C THR A 134 19.19 -17.47 0.24
N ALA A 135 20.40 -17.00 -0.06
CA ALA A 135 21.48 -17.82 -0.60
C ALA A 135 22.18 -18.61 0.52
N GLY A 136 21.74 -19.85 0.74
CA GLY A 136 22.42 -20.76 1.66
C GLY A 136 23.70 -21.33 1.06
N ALA A 137 24.87 -20.80 1.48
CA ALA A 137 26.16 -21.46 1.28
C ALA A 137 27.20 -21.06 2.37
N SER A 138 27.85 -22.09 2.93
CA SER A 138 28.84 -22.15 4.02
C SER A 138 29.90 -21.03 4.20
N PRO A 139 30.51 -20.93 5.40
CA PRO A 139 31.43 -19.85 5.77
C PRO A 139 32.89 -20.10 5.36
N SER A 140 33.65 -19.01 5.18
CA SER A 140 35.13 -19.00 5.25
C SER A 140 35.68 -17.63 5.66
N THR A 141 35.99 -17.51 6.95
CA THR A 141 37.13 -16.80 7.55
C THR A 141 37.62 -15.45 6.97
N ALA A 142 37.28 -14.38 7.71
CA ALA A 142 38.19 -13.39 8.31
C ALA A 142 39.30 -12.69 7.49
N SER A 143 39.26 -11.33 7.48
CA SER A 143 40.38 -10.46 7.89
C SER A 143 39.96 -8.98 8.05
N THR A 144 40.39 -8.37 9.16
CA THR A 144 40.38 -6.92 9.47
C THR A 144 41.60 -6.66 10.38
N PRO A 145 42.08 -5.43 10.64
CA PRO A 145 41.74 -4.11 10.05
C PRO A 145 42.98 -3.28 9.62
N ALA A 146 42.79 -2.07 9.07
CA ALA A 146 43.56 -0.84 9.42
C ALA A 146 43.06 0.42 8.64
N PRO A 147 43.23 1.65 9.16
CA PRO A 147 42.60 2.87 8.63
C PRO A 147 43.57 3.84 7.92
N SER A 148 43.03 4.87 7.24
CA SER A 148 43.52 6.25 7.38
C SER A 148 42.54 7.29 6.81
N SER A 149 42.43 8.41 7.50
CA SER A 149 41.59 9.57 7.15
C SER A 149 42.26 10.49 6.14
N SER A 150 41.46 11.27 5.41
CA SER A 150 41.86 12.61 4.93
C SER A 150 40.62 13.45 4.64
N ALA A 151 40.55 14.63 5.27
CA ALA A 151 39.47 15.60 5.08
C ALA A 151 39.85 16.62 4.01
N THR A 152 38.87 17.26 3.38
CA THR A 152 39.08 18.58 2.74
C THR A 152 37.80 19.40 2.85
N ALA A 153 37.94 20.64 3.29
CA ALA A 153 36.84 21.57 3.51
C ALA A 153 37.02 22.83 2.64
N ALA A 154 35.91 23.37 2.12
CA ALA A 154 35.76 24.74 1.61
C ALA A 154 34.25 25.08 1.78
N SER A 155 33.82 26.09 2.56
CA SER A 155 34.10 27.55 2.57
C SER A 155 33.42 28.33 1.44
N GLY A 156 32.58 29.32 1.83
CA GLY A 156 31.78 30.18 0.94
C GLY A 156 30.32 30.27 1.41
N ALA A 157 29.95 30.95 2.49
CA ALA A 157 30.07 32.38 2.80
C ALA A 157 29.07 33.29 2.05
N VAL A 158 27.99 33.63 2.78
CA VAL A 158 27.15 34.85 2.76
C VAL A 158 26.68 35.48 1.44
N LEU A 159 25.37 35.81 1.40
CA LEU A 159 24.89 37.13 0.99
C LEU A 159 23.51 37.39 1.60
N ALA A 160 23.45 38.32 2.56
CA ALA A 160 22.21 38.88 3.08
C ALA A 160 22.03 40.28 2.46
N ALA A 161 20.82 40.58 1.99
CA ALA A 161 20.43 41.93 1.60
C ALA A 161 18.96 42.13 1.94
N ALA A 162 18.70 42.93 2.99
CA ALA A 162 17.38 43.46 3.29
C ALA A 162 17.29 44.89 2.75
N ALA A 163 16.16 45.25 2.15
CA ALA A 163 15.80 46.64 1.88
C ALA A 163 14.28 46.80 2.00
N THR A 164 13.86 47.84 2.72
CA THR A 164 12.51 48.44 2.68
C THR A 164 12.29 49.09 1.29
N ILE A 165 11.11 49.50 0.79
CA ILE A 165 9.98 50.33 1.30
C ILE A 165 8.77 50.09 0.35
N ALA A 166 7.53 50.62 0.47
CA ALA A 166 6.85 51.58 1.35
C ALA A 166 5.31 51.29 1.36
N SER A 167 4.53 52.13 2.03
CA SER A 167 3.05 52.12 2.03
C SER A 167 2.42 52.60 0.70
N THR A 168 1.22 52.09 0.38
CA THR A 168 0.14 52.94 -0.18
C THR A 168 -1.24 52.44 0.22
N LEU A 169 -2.08 53.38 0.63
CA LEU A 169 -3.48 53.26 1.01
C LEU A 169 -4.37 53.44 -0.24
N VAL A 170 -5.36 52.56 -0.47
CA VAL A 170 -6.56 52.89 -1.26
C VAL A 170 -7.78 52.23 -0.61
N LEU A 171 -8.78 53.04 -0.26
CA LEU A 171 -10.15 52.59 -0.01
C LEU A 171 -10.93 52.54 -1.33
N ALA A 172 -11.75 51.51 -1.50
CA ALA A 172 -12.96 51.51 -2.31
C ALA A 172 -13.94 50.48 -1.72
#